data_AF-A0A8T5KLG9-F1
#
_entry.id   AF-A0A8T5KLG9-F1
#
_cell.length_a   1.000
_cell.length_b   1.000
_cell.length_c   1.000
_cell.angle_alpha   90.00
_cell.angle_beta   90.00
_cell.angle_gamma   90.00
#
_symmetry.space_group_name_H-M   'P 1'
#
loop_
_entity.id
_entity.type
_entity.pdbx_description
1 polymer ?
#
loop_
_entity_poly.entity_id
_entity_poly.type
_entity_poly.pdbx_seq_one_letter_code
_entity_poly.pdbx_strand_id
1 'polypeptide(L)'
;MRNETSDAISDILFMNSLGFSEENIAKLKHMSVIDVKDIINSNKVSFSNKKKQNTIQDLGNQNKWKDSPPSPIEAQDIGQETWKDGEINQQEYYETMTKPSKEITRVDRSDRIGEDFDLELKLNNVDNEDVVKKINSREEWKEMMEELDGFLDDS
;
A
#
# COMPACT_ATOMS: atom_id res chain seq x y z
N MET A 1 31.33 -37.84 -13.07
CA MET A 1 31.16 -38.91 -14.08
C MET A 1 29.67 -39.03 -14.35
N ARG A 2 29.22 -38.83 -15.60
CA ARG A 2 27.81 -39.07 -15.93
C ARG A 2 27.60 -40.59 -15.95
N ASN A 3 26.53 -41.06 -15.33
CA ASN A 3 26.23 -42.48 -15.29
C ASN A 3 25.75 -42.90 -16.68
N GLU A 4 26.47 -43.82 -17.34
CA GLU A 4 26.18 -44.30 -18.70
C GLU A 4 24.73 -44.79 -18.88
N THR A 5 24.13 -45.29 -17.80
CA THR A 5 22.72 -45.71 -17.76
C THR A 5 21.73 -44.56 -17.87
N SER A 6 22.05 -43.40 -17.31
CA SER A 6 21.22 -42.18 -17.40
C SER A 6 21.23 -41.62 -18.82
N ASP A 7 22.40 -41.63 -19.46
CA ASP A 7 22.55 -41.16 -20.84
C ASP A 7 21.75 -42.05 -21.80
N ALA A 8 21.79 -43.38 -21.62
CA ALA A 8 20.97 -44.32 -22.39
C ALA A 8 19.46 -44.08 -22.25
N ILE A 9 18.98 -43.83 -21.03
CA ILE A 9 17.56 -43.53 -20.76
C ILE A 9 17.15 -42.22 -21.47
N SER A 10 17.96 -41.17 -21.36
CA SER A 10 17.68 -39.89 -22.02
C SER A 10 17.59 -40.01 -23.55
N ASP A 11 18.46 -40.83 -24.15
CA ASP A 11 18.46 -41.01 -25.59
C ASP A 11 17.26 -41.83 -26.07
N ILE A 12 16.86 -42.86 -25.33
CA ILE A 12 15.61 -43.61 -25.62
C ILE A 12 14.39 -42.69 -25.62
N LEU A 13 14.31 -41.80 -24.63
CA LEU A 13 13.23 -40.83 -24.52
C LEU A 13 13.25 -39.82 -25.66
N PHE A 14 14.44 -39.36 -26.06
CA PHE A 14 14.62 -38.47 -27.19
C PHE A 14 14.19 -39.13 -28.50
N MET A 15 14.62 -40.36 -28.77
CA MET A 15 14.22 -41.12 -29.97
C MET A 15 12.70 -41.36 -30.01
N ASN A 16 12.08 -41.67 -28.88
CA ASN A 16 10.62 -41.80 -28.82
C ASN A 16 9.91 -40.47 -29.10
N SER A 17 10.47 -39.33 -28.65
CA SER A 17 9.94 -38.00 -28.95
C SER A 17 10.04 -37.61 -30.44
N LEU A 18 11.04 -38.16 -31.14
CA LEU A 18 11.20 -38.00 -32.59
C LEU A 18 10.29 -38.95 -33.42
N GLY A 19 9.53 -39.83 -32.76
CA GLY A 19 8.58 -40.73 -33.41
C GLY A 19 9.18 -42.04 -33.92
N PHE A 20 10.37 -42.44 -33.45
CA PHE A 20 10.90 -43.78 -33.74
C PHE A 20 10.04 -44.86 -33.06
N SER A 21 9.84 -46.00 -33.73
CA SER A 21 9.16 -47.14 -33.12
C SER A 21 10.02 -47.75 -32.01
N GLU A 22 9.36 -48.23 -30.95
CA GLU A 22 10.01 -48.86 -29.79
C GLU A 22 10.93 -50.03 -30.19
N GLU A 23 10.54 -50.77 -31.23
CA GLU A 23 11.31 -51.87 -31.81
C GLU A 23 12.61 -51.41 -32.47
N ASN A 24 12.59 -50.25 -33.15
CA ASN A 24 13.78 -49.69 -33.78
C ASN A 24 14.73 -49.09 -32.74
N ILE A 25 14.18 -48.48 -31.69
CA ILE A 25 14.96 -47.98 -30.56
C ILE A 25 15.64 -49.14 -29.82
N ALA A 26 14.90 -50.22 -29.55
CA ALA A 26 15.42 -51.43 -28.92
C ALA A 26 16.58 -52.05 -29.73
N LYS A 27 16.43 -52.14 -31.06
CA LYS A 27 17.49 -52.61 -31.96
C LYS A 27 18.73 -51.71 -31.93
N LEU A 28 18.54 -50.39 -31.98
CA LEU A 28 19.65 -49.43 -32.00
C LEU A 28 20.39 -49.35 -30.65
N LYS A 29 19.66 -49.53 -29.54
CA LYS A 29 20.18 -49.47 -28.18
C LYS A 29 20.58 -50.81 -27.59
N HIS A 30 20.49 -51.90 -28.36
CA HIS A 30 20.77 -53.25 -27.91
C HIS A 30 20.04 -53.61 -26.60
N MET A 31 18.78 -53.21 -26.52
CA MET A 31 17.94 -53.35 -25.33
C MET A 31 16.69 -54.17 -25.66
N SER A 32 16.06 -54.78 -24.67
CA SER A 32 14.78 -55.46 -24.91
C SER A 32 13.67 -54.43 -25.16
N VAL A 33 12.69 -54.80 -25.99
CA VAL A 33 11.51 -53.95 -26.26
C VAL A 33 10.70 -53.72 -24.96
N ILE A 34 10.75 -54.66 -24.01
CA ILE A 34 10.08 -54.53 -22.71
C ILE A 34 10.72 -53.41 -21.88
N ASP A 35 12.05 -53.36 -21.82
CA ASP A 35 12.76 -52.37 -21.01
C ASP A 35 12.55 -50.96 -21.57
N VAL A 36 12.53 -50.83 -22.91
CA VAL A 36 12.23 -49.55 -23.59
C VAL A 36 10.82 -49.07 -23.24
N LYS A 37 9.82 -49.97 -23.25
CA LYS A 37 8.44 -49.65 -22.86
C LYS A 37 8.35 -49.22 -21.40
N ASP A 38 9.04 -49.91 -20.50
CA ASP A 38 9.03 -49.60 -19.07
C ASP A 38 9.68 -48.24 -18.78
N ILE A 39 10.76 -47.89 -19.47
CA ILE A 39 11.40 -46.57 -19.40
C ILE A 39 10.45 -45.47 -19.88
N ILE A 40 9.77 -45.68 -21.00
CA ILE A 40 8.82 -44.69 -21.55
C ILE A 40 7.62 -44.49 -20.62
N ASN A 41 7.05 -45.58 -20.11
CA ASN A 41 5.89 -45.55 -19.21
C ASN A 41 6.23 -44.91 -17.86
N SER A 42 7.35 -45.29 -17.25
CA SER A 42 7.80 -44.71 -15.99
C SER A 42 8.01 -43.20 -16.09
N ASN A 43 8.58 -42.72 -17.21
CA ASN A 43 8.75 -41.29 -17.42
C ASN A 43 7.42 -40.57 -17.69
N LYS A 44 6.51 -41.17 -18.46
CA LYS A 44 5.17 -40.61 -18.68
C LYS A 44 4.40 -40.41 -17.36
N VAL A 45 4.51 -41.37 -16.43
CA VAL A 45 3.95 -41.26 -15.08
C VAL A 45 4.63 -40.14 -14.28
N SER A 46 5.96 -40.01 -14.37
CA SER A 46 6.70 -38.91 -13.74
C SER A 46 6.25 -37.53 -14.24
N PHE A 47 6.09 -37.35 -15.55
CA PHE A 47 5.58 -36.10 -16.13
C PHE A 47 4.12 -35.84 -15.78
N SER A 48 3.28 -36.88 -15.71
CA SER A 48 1.88 -36.74 -15.27
C SER A 48 1.75 -36.35 -13.80
N ASN A 49 2.68 -36.79 -12.95
CA ASN A 49 2.70 -36.48 -11.52
C ASN A 49 3.31 -35.11 -11.21
N LYS A 50 4.04 -34.50 -12.14
CA LYS A 50 4.46 -33.10 -12.04
C LYS A 50 3.24 -32.21 -12.28
N LYS A 51 2.67 -31.65 -11.20
CA LYS A 51 1.61 -30.63 -11.29
C LYS A 51 2.01 -29.59 -12.34
N LYS A 52 1.09 -29.30 -13.27
CA LYS A 52 1.26 -28.23 -14.27
C LYS A 52 1.64 -26.95 -13.52
N GLN A 53 2.89 -26.54 -13.65
CA GLN A 53 3.40 -25.30 -13.07
C GLN A 53 2.71 -24.15 -13.81
N ASN A 54 1.96 -23.31 -13.09
CA ASN A 54 1.31 -22.16 -13.69
C ASN A 54 2.35 -21.03 -13.72
N THR A 55 2.94 -20.81 -14.90
CA THR A 55 4.03 -19.82 -15.07
C THR A 55 3.62 -18.41 -14.65
N ILE A 56 2.35 -18.03 -14.81
CA ILE A 56 1.84 -16.73 -14.36
C ILE A 56 1.80 -16.67 -12.82
N GLN A 57 1.38 -17.77 -12.19
CA GLN A 57 1.36 -17.88 -10.73
C GLN A 57 2.78 -17.90 -10.15
N ASP A 58 3.74 -18.54 -10.83
CA ASP A 58 5.13 -18.61 -10.40
C ASP A 58 5.81 -17.26 -10.53
N LEU A 59 5.55 -16.52 -11.61
CA LEU A 59 6.07 -15.15 -11.81
C LEU A 59 5.42 -14.15 -10.85
N GLY A 60 4.11 -14.23 -10.62
CA GLY A 60 3.39 -13.32 -9.72
C GLY A 60 3.79 -13.48 -8.25
N ASN A 61 4.25 -14.67 -7.86
CA ASN A 61 4.66 -14.97 -6.48
C ASN A 61 6.16 -14.79 -6.21
N GLN A 62 6.94 -14.19 -7.12
CA GLN A 62 8.37 -13.93 -6.89
C GLN A 62 8.66 -12.72 -6.00
N ASN A 63 7.63 -12.08 -5.44
CA ASN A 63 7.83 -10.97 -4.51
C ASN A 63 8.55 -11.49 -3.24
N LYS A 64 9.78 -11.02 -3.03
CA LYS A 64 10.63 -11.38 -1.88
C LYS A 64 10.05 -10.95 -0.54
N TRP A 65 9.13 -9.97 -0.54
CA TRP A 65 8.50 -9.45 0.67
C TRP A 65 7.05 -9.92 0.86
N LYS A 66 6.62 -10.96 0.12
CA LYS A 66 5.26 -11.50 0.19
C LYS A 66 4.90 -11.99 1.60
N ASP A 67 5.81 -12.72 2.23
CA ASP A 67 5.57 -13.41 3.50
C ASP A 67 6.21 -12.68 4.70
N SER A 68 7.11 -11.74 4.46
CA SER A 68 7.74 -10.91 5.49
C SER A 68 8.23 -9.58 4.90
N PRO A 69 8.08 -8.46 5.62
CA PRO A 69 8.60 -7.17 5.16
C PRO A 69 10.15 -7.19 5.08
N PRO A 70 10.76 -6.26 4.33
CA PRO A 70 12.20 -6.06 4.33
C PRO A 70 12.72 -5.78 5.74
N SER A 71 14.01 -6.11 5.97
CA SER A 71 14.67 -5.75 7.23
C SER A 71 14.77 -4.22 7.37
N PRO A 72 14.90 -3.66 8.59
CA PRO A 72 14.99 -2.22 8.78
C PRO A 72 16.13 -1.54 7.99
N ILE A 73 17.26 -2.24 7.87
CA ILE A 73 18.43 -1.77 7.09
C ILE A 73 18.07 -1.75 5.61
N GLU A 74 17.55 -2.85 5.08
CA GLU A 74 17.15 -2.97 3.68
C GLU A 74 16.04 -1.96 3.31
N ALA A 75 15.11 -1.69 4.21
CA ALA A 75 14.08 -0.68 4.03
C ALA A 75 14.66 0.74 3.96
N GLN A 76 15.69 1.04 4.76
CA GLN A 76 16.39 2.32 4.73
C GLN A 76 17.15 2.49 3.41
N ASP A 77 17.87 1.45 2.98
CA ASP A 77 18.61 1.44 1.71
C ASP A 77 17.66 1.66 0.52
N ILE A 78 16.53 0.93 0.49
CA ILE A 78 15.47 1.14 -0.50
C ILE A 78 14.97 2.59 -0.46
N GLY A 79 14.71 3.13 0.72
CA GLY A 79 14.24 4.52 0.88
C GLY A 79 15.22 5.54 0.33
N GLN A 80 16.53 5.29 0.47
CA GLN A 80 17.60 6.15 -0.06
C GLN A 80 17.77 6.01 -1.58
N GLU A 81 17.64 4.80 -2.13
CA GLU A 81 17.81 4.55 -3.56
C GLU A 81 16.57 4.90 -4.40
N THR A 82 15.38 4.86 -3.80
CA THR A 82 14.11 5.00 -4.54
C THR A 82 13.90 6.41 -5.09
N TRP A 83 14.42 7.44 -4.41
CA TRP A 83 14.16 8.83 -4.75
C TRP A 83 15.46 9.58 -5.02
N LYS A 84 15.46 10.46 -6.02
CA LYS A 84 16.61 11.34 -6.26
C LYS A 84 16.65 12.48 -5.26
N ASP A 85 17.84 13.05 -5.05
CA ASP A 85 18.02 14.25 -4.23
C ASP A 85 17.09 15.37 -4.71
N GLY A 86 16.13 15.75 -3.86
CA GLY A 86 15.14 16.80 -4.12
C GLY A 86 13.79 16.34 -4.71
N GLU A 87 13.61 15.04 -5.04
CA GLU A 87 12.28 14.49 -5.37
C GLU A 87 11.44 14.24 -4.12
N ILE A 88 12.09 13.94 -3.00
CA ILE A 88 11.43 13.92 -1.70
C ILE A 88 11.25 15.38 -1.26
N ASN A 89 10.00 15.77 -1.09
CA ASN A 89 9.67 17.06 -0.50
C ASN A 89 10.22 17.08 0.93
N GLN A 90 11.31 17.82 1.16
CA GLN A 90 12.01 17.95 2.46
C GLN A 90 11.21 18.77 3.47
N GLN A 91 9.88 18.79 3.34
CA GLN A 91 9.03 19.39 4.36
C GLN A 91 9.35 18.69 5.67
N GLU A 92 9.81 19.45 6.68
CA GLU A 92 10.09 18.93 8.00
C GLU A 92 8.90 18.08 8.45
N TYR A 93 9.12 16.79 8.66
CA TYR A 93 8.10 15.90 9.16
C TYR A 93 7.85 16.27 10.62
N TYR A 94 6.66 16.78 10.91
CA TYR A 94 6.26 17.16 12.26
C TYR A 94 5.46 16.01 12.87
N GLU A 95 6.09 15.27 13.78
CA GLU A 95 5.48 14.10 14.44
C GLU A 95 4.21 14.43 15.24
N THR A 96 4.10 15.66 15.73
CA THR A 96 3.06 16.07 16.70
C THR A 96 2.01 17.01 16.13
N MET A 97 2.21 17.58 14.93
CA MET A 97 1.28 18.56 14.38
C MET A 97 1.36 18.65 12.86
N THR A 98 0.21 18.68 12.18
CA THR A 98 0.17 18.92 10.73
C THR A 98 0.46 20.39 10.45
N LYS A 99 1.57 20.69 9.77
CA LYS A 99 1.83 22.03 9.23
C LYS A 99 1.42 22.07 7.75
N PRO A 100 0.61 23.05 7.33
CA PRO A 100 0.21 23.19 5.93
C PRO A 100 1.44 23.53 5.05
N SER A 101 1.45 23.03 3.82
CA SER A 101 2.52 23.28 2.85
C SER A 101 2.45 24.66 2.19
N LYS A 102 1.32 25.35 2.33
CA LYS A 102 1.07 26.69 1.81
C LYS A 102 0.53 27.60 2.91
N GLU A 103 0.83 28.89 2.81
CA GLU A 103 0.26 29.91 3.68
C GLU A 103 -1.27 29.94 3.50
N ILE A 104 -1.99 29.92 4.63
CA ILE A 104 -3.46 29.99 4.64
C ILE A 104 -3.83 31.46 4.56
N THR A 105 -4.41 31.88 3.43
CA THR A 105 -4.90 33.24 3.26
C THR A 105 -6.06 33.50 4.22
N ARG A 106 -6.00 34.61 4.96
CA ARG A 106 -7.11 35.05 5.80
C ARG A 106 -8.33 35.34 4.95
N VAL A 107 -9.44 34.69 5.29
CA VAL A 107 -10.76 34.95 4.69
C VAL A 107 -11.41 36.07 5.48
N ASP A 108 -12.08 37.00 4.79
CA ASP A 108 -12.91 38.02 5.44
C ASP A 108 -14.11 37.33 6.11
N ARG A 109 -14.35 37.64 7.38
CA ARG A 109 -15.42 37.05 8.21
C ARG A 109 -16.35 38.12 8.78
N SER A 110 -16.32 39.32 8.22
CA SER A 110 -17.08 40.48 8.69
C SER A 110 -18.60 40.28 8.70
N ASP A 111 -19.11 39.32 7.94
CA ASP A 111 -20.52 38.95 7.83
C ASP A 111 -20.99 37.90 8.86
N ARG A 112 -20.06 37.19 9.52
CA ARG A 112 -20.34 36.11 10.49
C ARG A 112 -20.22 36.59 11.95
N ILE A 113 -20.92 37.68 12.25
CA ILE A 113 -20.86 38.32 13.57
C ILE A 113 -21.57 37.42 14.61
N GLY A 114 -20.78 36.80 15.51
CA GLY A 114 -21.28 36.15 16.72
C GLY A 114 -21.05 34.64 16.85
N GLU A 115 -20.72 33.91 15.78
CA GLU A 115 -20.47 32.46 15.83
C GLU A 115 -19.02 32.12 16.23
N ASP A 116 -18.05 32.81 15.62
CA ASP A 116 -16.62 32.53 15.81
C ASP A 116 -16.05 33.16 17.11
N PHE A 117 -16.85 33.90 17.87
CA PHE A 117 -16.43 34.75 19.00
C PHE A 117 -15.87 33.95 20.20
N ASP A 118 -16.58 32.90 20.62
CA ASP A 118 -16.17 32.08 21.77
C ASP A 118 -14.88 31.30 21.50
N LEU A 119 -14.64 30.94 20.24
CA LEU A 119 -13.43 30.25 19.81
C LEU A 119 -12.26 31.22 19.70
N GLU A 120 -12.50 32.43 19.19
CA GLU A 120 -11.48 33.48 19.08
C GLU A 120 -10.99 33.94 20.46
N LEU A 121 -11.90 34.11 21.42
CA LEU A 121 -11.55 34.45 22.81
C LEU A 121 -10.67 33.38 23.47
N LYS A 122 -11.02 32.09 23.26
CA LYS A 122 -10.26 30.95 23.79
C LYS A 122 -8.90 30.78 23.13
N LEU A 123 -8.77 31.09 21.84
CA LEU A 123 -7.52 30.95 21.09
C LEU A 123 -6.53 32.07 21.39
N ASN A 124 -7.02 33.30 21.60
CA ASN A 124 -6.16 34.46 21.71
C ASN A 124 -5.63 34.70 23.13
N ASN A 125 -6.21 34.15 24.20
CA ASN A 125 -5.79 34.45 25.60
C ASN A 125 -5.62 35.97 25.86
N VAL A 126 -6.39 36.81 25.17
CA VAL A 126 -6.30 38.27 25.28
C VAL A 126 -7.46 38.76 26.13
N ASP A 127 -7.13 39.40 27.25
CA ASP A 127 -8.02 40.26 28.02
C ASP A 127 -8.43 41.45 27.16
N ASN A 128 -9.43 41.26 26.30
CA ASN A 128 -9.87 42.28 25.37
C ASN A 128 -10.88 43.19 26.06
N GLU A 129 -10.36 44.12 26.87
CA GLU A 129 -11.11 45.06 27.72
C GLU A 129 -12.20 45.83 26.94
N ASP A 130 -11.96 46.11 25.66
CA ASP A 130 -12.90 46.79 24.76
C ASP A 130 -14.11 45.94 24.37
N VAL A 131 -13.95 44.61 24.40
CA VAL A 131 -15.01 43.65 24.09
C VAL A 131 -15.91 43.45 25.31
N VAL A 132 -15.32 43.36 26.51
CA VAL A 132 -16.08 43.33 27.78
C VAL A 132 -16.93 44.60 27.92
N LYS A 133 -16.37 45.76 27.59
CA LYS A 133 -17.12 47.04 27.58
C LYS A 133 -18.33 46.98 26.66
N LYS A 134 -18.20 46.43 25.44
CA LYS A 134 -19.33 46.30 24.50
C LYS A 134 -20.41 45.32 24.98
N ILE A 135 -20.02 44.23 25.64
CA ILE A 135 -20.97 43.27 26.22
C ILE A 135 -21.75 43.93 27.34
N ASN A 136 -21.07 44.59 28.29
CA ASN A 136 -21.71 45.27 29.41
C ASN A 136 -22.66 46.37 28.94
N SER A 137 -22.24 47.18 27.97
CA SER A 137 -23.14 48.20 27.40
C SER A 137 -24.41 47.57 26.81
N ARG A 138 -24.31 46.41 26.16
CA ARG A 138 -25.49 45.74 25.60
C ARG A 138 -26.44 45.22 26.68
N GLU A 139 -25.91 44.75 27.80
CA GLU A 139 -26.72 44.33 28.96
C GLU A 139 -27.42 45.53 29.61
N GLU A 140 -26.71 46.64 29.81
CA GLU A 140 -27.29 47.90 30.31
C GLU A 140 -28.42 48.41 29.41
N TRP A 141 -28.23 48.37 28.08
CA TRP A 141 -29.28 48.73 27.12
C TRP A 141 -30.49 47.78 27.18
N LYS A 142 -30.28 46.50 27.49
CA LYS A 142 -31.36 45.51 27.61
C LYS A 142 -32.16 45.74 28.89
N GLU A 143 -31.49 46.02 30.00
CA GLU A 143 -32.12 46.34 31.29
C GLU A 143 -32.95 47.63 31.19
N MET A 144 -32.37 48.69 30.61
CA MET A 144 -33.12 49.94 30.36
C MET A 144 -34.35 49.72 29.47
N MET A 145 -34.27 48.85 28.47
CA MET A 145 -35.41 48.54 27.60
C MET A 145 -36.47 47.71 28.32
N GLU A 146 -36.08 46.76 29.18
CA GLU A 146 -37.03 46.00 30.02
C GLU A 146 -37.73 46.90 31.04
N GLU A 147 -37.02 47.85 31.64
CA GLU A 147 -37.61 48.85 32.53
C GLU A 147 -38.59 49.79 31.80
N LEU A 148 -38.23 50.23 30.59
CA LEU A 148 -39.09 51.06 29.76
C LEU A 148 -40.34 50.31 29.27
N ASP A 149 -40.21 49.02 28.92
CA ASP A 149 -41.32 48.16 28.54
C ASP A 149 -42.29 47.97 29.72
N GLY A 150 -41.76 47.75 30.93
CA GLY A 150 -42.56 47.69 32.15
C GLY A 150 -43.29 49.02 32.48
N PHE A 151 -42.67 50.17 32.18
CA PHE A 151 -43.31 51.47 32.34
C PHE A 151 -44.43 51.73 31.30
N LEU A 152 -44.28 51.20 30.09
CA LEU A 152 -45.26 51.32 29.01
C LEU A 152 -46.48 50.40 29.21
N ASP A 153 -46.32 49.26 29.89
CA ASP A 153 -47.40 48.30 30.16
C ASP A 153 -48.30 48.73 31.37
N ASP A 154 -47.83 49.68 32.19
CA ASP A 154 -48.56 50.26 33.33
C ASP A 154 -49.28 51.61 32.99
N SER A 155 -49.32 52.03 31.71
CA SER A 155 -50.02 53.25 31.21
C SER A 155 -51.29 52.98 30.42
#